data_AF-A0A970GVN7-F1
#
_entry.id   AF-A0A970GVN7-F1
#
_cell.length_a   1.000
_cell.length_b   1.000
_cell.length_c   1.000
_cell.angle_alpha   90.00
_cell.angle_beta   90.00
_cell.angle_gamma   90.00
#
_symmetry.space_group_name_H-M   'P 1'
#
loop_
_entity.id
_entity.type
_entity.pdbx_description
1 polymer ?
#
loop_
_entity_poly.entity_id
_entity_poly.type
_entity_poly.pdbx_seq_one_letter_code
_entity_poly.pdbx_strand_id
1 'polypeptide(L)'
;TVVMAAKAQLRNELPVMLAIATNDGLGLNAKNLGILLNTKNVFFTPFGQDNPVEKRNSLVARFDLIKKSAEYALEKKQIQPVLIEYRGF
;
A
#
# COMPACT_ATOMS: atom_id res chain seq x y z
N THR A 1 -0.69 19.37 -0.82
CA THR A 1 -1.87 19.21 -1.71
C THR A 1 -2.30 17.75 -1.90
N VAL A 2 -1.39 16.77 -1.93
CA VAL A 2 -1.75 15.33 -2.05
C VAL A 2 -2.55 14.78 -0.86
N VAL A 3 -2.08 14.98 0.39
CA VAL A 3 -2.77 14.48 1.58
C VAL A 3 -4.16 15.12 1.76
N MET A 4 -4.33 16.37 1.34
CA MET A 4 -5.64 17.04 1.34
C MET A 4 -6.61 16.41 0.34
N ALA A 5 -6.12 16.00 -0.84
CA ALA A 5 -6.94 15.28 -1.81
C ALA A 5 -7.36 13.91 -1.27
N ALA A 6 -6.44 13.15 -0.65
CA ALA A 6 -6.78 11.89 0.02
C ALA A 6 -7.82 12.09 1.13
N LYS A 7 -7.67 13.14 1.96
CA LYS A 7 -8.68 13.51 2.97
C LYS A 7 -10.04 13.81 2.33
N ALA A 8 -10.08 14.56 1.24
CA ALA A 8 -11.32 14.90 0.55
C ALA A 8 -12.00 13.66 -0.06
N GLN A 9 -11.23 12.70 -0.61
CA GLN A 9 -11.74 11.42 -1.09
C GLN A 9 -12.36 10.61 0.05
N LEU A 10 -11.64 10.43 1.15
CA LEU A 10 -12.13 9.69 2.32
C LEU A 10 -13.36 10.34 2.96
N ARG A 11 -13.43 11.68 2.99
CA ARG A 11 -14.63 12.42 3.44
C ARG A 11 -15.88 12.08 2.62
N ASN A 12 -15.69 11.79 1.34
CA ASN A 12 -16.78 11.42 0.42
C ASN A 12 -16.99 9.89 0.35
N GLU A 13 -16.41 9.12 1.26
CA GLU A 13 -16.43 7.64 1.27
C GLU A 13 -15.93 6.99 -0.04
N LEU A 14 -15.04 7.69 -0.75
CA LEU A 14 -14.41 7.21 -1.96
C LEU A 14 -13.09 6.50 -1.65
N PRO A 15 -12.70 5.51 -2.47
CA PRO A 15 -11.50 4.73 -2.26
C PRO A 15 -10.23 5.57 -2.42
N VAL A 16 -9.27 5.38 -1.53
CA VAL A 16 -7.89 5.85 -1.66
C VAL A 16 -6.98 4.64 -1.76
N MET A 17 -6.30 4.49 -2.88
CA MET A 17 -5.34 3.40 -3.11
C MET A 17 -3.91 3.92 -2.92
N LEU A 18 -3.11 3.19 -2.16
CA LEU A 18 -1.74 3.52 -1.80
C LEU A 18 -0.75 2.54 -2.44
N ALA A 19 0.29 3.07 -3.09
CA ALA A 19 1.47 2.32 -3.49
C ALA A 19 2.64 2.77 -2.60
N ILE A 20 3.00 1.95 -1.62
CA ILE A 20 4.03 2.31 -0.63
C ILE A 20 5.44 2.09 -1.20
N ALA A 21 6.39 2.93 -0.79
CA ALA A 21 7.81 2.76 -1.04
C ALA A 21 8.56 3.45 0.07
N THR A 22 8.97 2.69 1.09
CA THR A 22 9.69 3.23 2.25
C THR A 22 10.70 2.23 2.78
N ASN A 23 11.84 2.72 3.28
CA ASN A 23 12.92 1.92 3.83
C ASN A 23 12.72 1.54 5.32
N ASP A 24 11.70 2.09 5.98
CA ASP A 24 11.37 1.88 7.39
C ASP A 24 9.99 1.24 7.60
N GLY A 25 9.45 0.60 6.57
CA GLY A 25 8.10 0.01 6.55
C GLY A 25 7.87 -1.07 7.61
N LEU A 26 8.89 -1.89 7.90
CA LEU A 26 8.87 -2.84 9.04
C LEU A 26 9.48 -2.26 10.32
N GLY A 27 9.87 -0.98 10.31
CA GLY A 27 10.40 -0.24 11.45
C GLY A 27 9.34 0.68 12.07
N LEU A 28 9.67 1.97 12.24
CA LEU A 28 8.79 2.95 12.88
C LEU A 28 7.45 3.11 12.13
N ASN A 29 7.45 2.98 10.81
CA ASN A 29 6.25 3.12 9.99
C ASN A 29 5.34 1.88 9.99
N ALA A 30 5.76 0.76 10.58
CA ALA A 30 4.92 -0.45 10.67
C ALA A 30 3.59 -0.17 11.37
N LYS A 31 3.60 0.66 12.43
CA LYS A 31 2.39 1.09 13.13
C LYS A 31 1.44 1.86 12.21
N ASN A 32 1.98 2.77 11.40
CA ASN A 32 1.18 3.58 10.48
C ASN A 32 0.59 2.72 9.36
N LEU A 33 1.35 1.77 8.81
CA LEU A 33 0.85 0.80 7.84
C LEU A 33 -0.28 -0.06 8.41
N GLY A 34 -0.12 -0.57 9.64
CA GLY A 34 -1.17 -1.34 10.32
C GLY A 34 -2.47 -0.56 10.51
N ILE A 35 -2.37 0.72 10.90
CA ILE A 35 -3.54 1.60 11.02
C ILE A 35 -4.24 1.76 9.66
N LEU A 36 -3.47 2.05 8.61
CA LEU A 36 -4.01 2.28 7.27
C LEU A 36 -4.62 1.02 6.65
N LEU A 37 -4.02 -0.16 6.87
CA LEU A 37 -4.56 -1.46 6.43
C LEU A 37 -5.94 -1.77 7.02
N ASN A 38 -6.23 -1.29 8.23
CA ASN A 38 -7.54 -1.45 8.88
C ASN A 38 -8.52 -0.30 8.61
N THR A 39 -8.10 0.73 7.87
CA THR A 39 -8.93 1.93 7.66
C THR A 39 -9.91 1.73 6.50
N LYS A 40 -11.20 2.02 6.73
CA LYS A 40 -12.25 1.94 5.69
C LYS A 40 -11.88 2.79 4.46
N ASN A 41 -12.11 2.24 3.27
CA ASN A 41 -11.85 2.87 1.97
C ASN A 41 -10.36 3.16 1.69
N VAL A 42 -9.43 2.63 2.48
CA VAL A 42 -7.99 2.65 2.16
C VAL A 42 -7.59 1.28 1.61
N PHE A 43 -6.95 1.29 0.45
CA PHE A 43 -6.51 0.10 -0.27
C PHE A 43 -5.03 0.19 -0.59
N PHE A 44 -4.40 -0.95 -0.84
CA PHE A 44 -2.98 -1.03 -1.13
C PHE A 44 -2.73 -1.73 -2.46
N THR A 45 -1.78 -1.21 -3.22
CA THR A 45 -1.09 -2.00 -4.24
C THR A 45 -0.30 -3.09 -3.53
N PRO A 46 -0.30 -4.35 -3.99
CA PRO A 46 0.45 -5.43 -3.35
C PRO A 46 1.90 -5.04 -3.13
N PHE A 47 2.43 -5.34 -1.96
CA PHE A 47 3.76 -4.91 -1.53
C PHE A 47 4.50 -6.00 -0.76
N GLY A 48 5.81 -5.83 -0.68
CA GLY A 48 6.72 -6.75 -0.02
C GLY A 48 8.11 -6.13 0.17
N GLN A 49 9.03 -6.88 0.75
CA GLN A 49 10.43 -6.46 0.87
C GLN A 49 11.13 -6.54 -0.48
N ASP A 50 11.74 -5.44 -0.95
CA ASP A 50 12.48 -5.38 -2.21
C ASP A 50 13.89 -5.97 -2.10
N ASN A 51 14.56 -5.73 -0.97
CA ASN A 51 15.90 -6.22 -0.68
C ASN A 51 16.02 -6.50 0.84
N PRO A 52 15.60 -7.69 1.31
CA PRO A 52 15.61 -8.05 2.72
C PRO A 52 17.02 -8.14 3.32
N VAL A 53 18.06 -8.39 2.51
CA VAL A 53 19.44 -8.55 3.01
C VAL A 53 20.03 -7.19 3.38
N GLU A 54 20.01 -6.24 2.44
CA GLU A 54 20.62 -4.93 2.61
C GLU A 54 19.64 -3.91 3.21
N LYS A 55 18.34 -4.05 2.95
CA LYS A 55 17.27 -3.13 3.38
C LYS A 55 16.19 -3.86 4.16
N ARG A 56 16.57 -4.46 5.28
CA ARG A 56 15.70 -5.32 6.13
C ARG A 56 14.32 -4.73 6.44
N ASN A 57 14.22 -3.42 6.65
CA ASN A 57 12.96 -2.76 7.01
C ASN A 57 12.18 -2.21 5.81
N SER A 58 12.72 -2.34 4.59
CA SER A 58 12.14 -1.75 3.39
C SER A 58 10.93 -2.52 2.89
N LEU A 59 9.90 -1.77 2.50
CA LEU A 59 8.69 -2.28 1.85
C LEU A 59 8.39 -1.43 0.62
N VAL A 60 8.19 -2.10 -0.51
CA VAL A 60 7.90 -1.48 -1.79
C VAL A 60 6.72 -2.18 -2.46
N ALA A 61 5.79 -1.40 -3.00
CA ALA A 61 4.67 -1.87 -3.79
C ALA A 61 5.14 -2.32 -5.18
N ARG A 62 4.51 -3.37 -5.70
CA ARG A 62 4.66 -3.79 -7.10
C ARG A 62 3.94 -2.82 -8.00
N PHE A 63 4.68 -1.84 -8.53
CA PHE A 63 4.12 -0.76 -9.33
C PHE A 63 3.45 -1.24 -10.63
N ASP A 64 3.86 -2.39 -11.16
CA ASP A 64 3.20 -3.09 -12.26
C ASP A 64 1.73 -3.44 -11.96
N LEU A 65 1.37 -3.58 -10.68
CA LEU A 65 0.01 -3.90 -10.23
C LEU A 65 -0.84 -2.66 -9.91
N ILE A 66 -0.34 -1.43 -10.08
CA ILE A 66 -1.09 -0.20 -9.75
C ILE A 66 -2.45 -0.16 -10.45
N LYS A 67 -2.47 -0.41 -11.77
CA LYS A 67 -3.71 -0.33 -12.56
C LYS A 67 -4.74 -1.33 -12.07
N LYS A 68 -4.32 -2.59 -11.90
CA LYS A 68 -5.17 -3.66 -11.37
C LYS A 68 -5.65 -3.36 -9.94
N SER A 69 -4.78 -2.79 -9.11
CA SER A 69 -5.13 -2.40 -7.74
C SER A 69 -6.16 -1.27 -7.71
N ALA A 70 -6.08 -0.33 -8.65
CA ALA A 70 -7.07 0.74 -8.80
C ALA A 70 -8.45 0.19 -9.24
N GLU A 71 -8.49 -0.77 -10.17
CA GLU A 71 -9.73 -1.44 -10.60
C GLU A 71 -10.45 -2.11 -9.40
N TYR A 72 -9.71 -2.84 -8.56
CA TYR A 72 -10.26 -3.44 -7.34
C TYR A 72 -10.71 -2.40 -6.32
N ALA A 73 -9.94 -1.33 -6.14
CA ALA A 73 -10.28 -0.26 -5.20
C ALA A 73 -11.57 0.48 -5.59
N LEU A 74 -11.84 0.65 -6.90
CA LEU A 74 -13.11 1.21 -7.40
C LEU A 74 -14.31 0.32 -7.03
N GLU A 75 -14.12 -0.99 -6.98
CA GLU A 75 -15.11 -1.95 -6.45
C GLU A 75 -15.13 -2.03 -4.91
N LYS A 76 -14.36 -1.17 -4.22
CA LYS A 76 -14.15 -1.19 -2.77
C LYS A 76 -13.61 -2.52 -2.24
N LYS A 77 -12.80 -3.22 -3.04
CA LYS A 77 -12.15 -4.48 -2.69
C LYS A 77 -10.64 -4.28 -2.60
N GLN A 78 -10.02 -4.94 -1.64
CA GLN A 78 -8.57 -5.06 -1.59
C GLN A 78 -8.14 -6.16 -2.56
N ILE A 79 -7.24 -5.83 -3.49
CA ILE A 79 -6.60 -6.83 -4.35
C ILE A 79 -5.82 -7.83 -3.49
N GLN A 80 -5.91 -9.11 -3.87
CA GLN A 80 -5.20 -10.20 -3.22
C GLN A 80 -4.32 -10.98 -4.21
N PRO A 81 -3.17 -11.52 -3.76
CA PRO A 81 -2.58 -11.32 -2.44
C PRO A 81 -2.05 -9.87 -2.26
N VAL A 82 -2.28 -9.26 -1.09
CA VAL A 82 -1.74 -7.94 -0.76
C VAL A 82 -0.27 -7.99 -0.31
N LEU A 83 0.11 -9.04 0.42
CA LEU A 83 1.50 -9.31 0.79
C LEU A 83 2.10 -10.27 -0.23
N ILE A 84 3.26 -9.90 -0.75
CA ILE A 84 3.93 -10.63 -1.82
C ILE A 84 5.45 -10.66 -1.57
N GLU A 85 6.12 -11.59 -2.22
CA GLU A 85 7.57 -11.67 -2.23
C GLU A 85 8.15 -11.15 -3.54
N TYR A 86 9.28 -10.46 -3.44
CA TYR A 86 10.11 -10.17 -4.59
C TYR A 86 10.91 -11.42 -4.95
N ARG A 87 10.36 -12.26 -5.84
CA ARG A 87 11.07 -13.44 -6.36
C ARG A 87 12.32 -12.98 -7.13
N GLY A 88 13.50 -13.34 -6.63
CA GLY A 88 14.80 -13.02 -7.24
C GLY A 88 15.88 -12.69 -6.21
N PHE A 89 16.30 -13.68 -5.43
CA PHE A 89 17.61 -13.71 -4.78
C PHE A 89 18.47 -14.75 -5.48
#